data_AF-A0A5B0QWP5-F1
#
_entry.id   AF-A0A5B0QWP5-F1
#
_cell.length_a   1.000
_cell.length_b   1.000
_cell.length_c   1.000
_cell.angle_alpha   90.00
_cell.angle_beta   90.00
_cell.angle_gamma   90.00
#
_symmetry.space_group_name_H-M   'P 1'
#
loop_
_entity.id
_entity.type
_entity.pdbx_description
1 polymer ?
#
loop_
_entity_poly.entity_id
_entity_poly.type
_entity_poly.pdbx_seq_one_letter_code
_entity_poly.pdbx_strand_id
1 'polypeptide(L)'
;MKGSCWLYFPEDDCPFYRVTVFSNYSPNNCPQKEAKLKTLQVADPSLNAQADLKSEKEGPYWSLMLEVCQSKMRPVDEPNLIKDSLKGLINTQMIEPNAEIVSIYHRKFDHGYPTPSLERESQLKTLLPALQEKYGIWSRGRFGSYRYEVANQDHSCMIGVEAVDNILFGTPEMTLNEADWVNGGPKQCLLCCATVPVIHILAQ
;
A
#
# COMPACT_ATOMS: atom_id res chain seq x y z
N MET A 1 -20.65 1.52 -1.94
CA MET A 1 -19.31 1.85 -2.48
C MET A 1 -19.03 1.29 -3.89
N LYS A 2 -20.05 1.08 -4.74
CA LYS A 2 -19.83 0.52 -6.08
C LYS A 2 -19.18 1.58 -6.98
N GLY A 3 -18.03 1.27 -7.57
CA GLY A 3 -17.27 2.20 -8.43
C GLY A 3 -16.22 3.05 -7.72
N SER A 4 -16.11 2.96 -6.38
CA SER A 4 -15.02 3.62 -5.63
C SER A 4 -13.74 2.79 -5.71
N CYS A 5 -12.58 3.42 -5.94
CA CYS A 5 -11.28 2.75 -5.93
C CYS A 5 -10.61 2.87 -4.57
N TRP A 6 -10.12 4.08 -4.24
CA TRP A 6 -9.52 4.42 -2.95
C TRP A 6 -10.15 5.70 -2.38
N LEU A 7 -10.12 5.82 -1.05
CA LEU A 7 -10.67 6.94 -0.28
C LEU A 7 -9.62 7.43 0.72
N TYR A 8 -9.61 8.74 0.98
CA TYR A 8 -8.71 9.39 1.94
C TYR A 8 -9.49 9.84 3.17
N PHE A 9 -8.85 9.72 4.33
CA PHE A 9 -9.43 10.02 5.63
C PHE A 9 -8.52 11.00 6.37
N PRO A 10 -8.81 12.31 6.31
CA PRO A 10 -7.99 13.33 6.95
C PRO A 10 -8.35 13.56 8.42
N GLU A 11 -9.49 13.07 8.88
CA GLU A 11 -10.00 13.25 10.24
C GLU A 11 -9.38 12.25 11.23
N ASP A 12 -9.46 12.57 12.53
CA ASP A 12 -8.85 11.78 13.62
C ASP A 12 -9.78 10.66 14.16
N ASP A 13 -10.91 10.39 13.51
CA ASP A 13 -11.89 9.40 13.92
C ASP A 13 -11.54 7.97 13.46
N CYS A 14 -10.45 7.81 12.71
CA CYS A 14 -9.92 6.52 12.26
C CYS A 14 -8.37 6.53 12.19
N PRO A 15 -7.70 5.36 12.34
CA PRO A 15 -6.24 5.31 12.36
C PRO A 15 -5.59 5.32 10.96
N PHE A 16 -6.36 4.97 9.92
CA PHE A 16 -5.89 4.83 8.55
C PHE A 16 -5.99 6.15 7.78
N TYR A 17 -5.04 6.42 6.90
CA TYR A 17 -5.09 7.60 6.02
C TYR A 17 -5.72 7.27 4.66
N ARG A 18 -5.76 5.98 4.30
CA ARG A 18 -6.32 5.50 3.03
C ARG A 18 -7.03 4.16 3.21
N VAL A 19 -8.17 4.01 2.54
CA VAL A 19 -8.86 2.73 2.36
C VAL A 19 -9.08 2.48 0.87
N THR A 20 -8.83 1.26 0.43
CA THR A 20 -9.09 0.80 -0.94
C THR A 20 -10.19 -0.26 -0.91
N VAL A 21 -11.22 -0.10 -1.75
CA VAL A 21 -12.25 -1.14 -1.94
C VAL A 21 -11.68 -2.20 -2.88
N PHE A 22 -10.82 -3.07 -2.34
CA PHE A 22 -9.96 -3.94 -3.13
C PHE A 22 -10.74 -4.97 -3.96
N SER A 23 -11.92 -5.36 -3.49
CA SER A 23 -12.89 -6.17 -4.23
C SER A 23 -13.41 -5.53 -5.53
N ASN A 24 -13.40 -4.19 -5.66
CA ASN A 24 -13.80 -3.52 -6.91
C ASN A 24 -12.75 -3.64 -8.02
N TYR A 25 -11.50 -4.01 -7.70
CA TYR A 25 -10.41 -4.08 -8.67
C TYR A 25 -10.48 -5.36 -9.51
N SER A 26 -10.94 -6.47 -8.92
CA SER A 26 -11.11 -7.75 -9.59
C SER A 26 -12.05 -8.66 -8.78
N PRO A 27 -12.98 -9.39 -9.44
CA PRO A 27 -13.82 -10.37 -8.76
C PRO A 27 -13.02 -11.53 -8.16
N ASN A 28 -11.78 -11.73 -8.59
CA ASN A 28 -10.88 -12.77 -8.08
C ASN A 28 -10.08 -12.33 -6.85
N ASN A 29 -10.21 -11.06 -6.44
CA ASN A 29 -9.60 -10.63 -5.19
C ASN A 29 -10.33 -11.20 -3.98
N CYS A 30 -11.61 -11.58 -4.11
CA CYS A 30 -12.40 -12.24 -3.07
C CYS A 30 -12.76 -13.68 -3.46
N PRO A 31 -13.11 -14.55 -2.50
CA PRO A 31 -13.71 -15.84 -2.80
C PRO A 31 -14.98 -15.69 -3.65
N GLN A 32 -15.27 -16.72 -4.45
CA GLN A 32 -16.51 -16.81 -5.19
C GLN A 32 -17.70 -16.92 -4.23
N LYS A 33 -18.90 -16.57 -4.70
CA LYS A 33 -20.11 -16.50 -3.87
C LYS A 33 -20.41 -17.83 -3.18
N GLU A 34 -20.14 -18.95 -3.84
CA GLU A 34 -20.44 -20.30 -3.36
C GLU A 34 -19.42 -20.79 -2.32
N ALA A 35 -18.30 -20.07 -2.14
CA ALA A 35 -17.35 -20.39 -1.09
C ALA A 35 -18.02 -20.18 0.27
N LYS A 36 -17.86 -21.14 1.16
CA LYS A 36 -18.42 -21.12 2.51
C LYS A 36 -17.35 -20.70 3.50
N LEU A 37 -17.59 -19.61 4.20
CA LEU A 37 -16.69 -19.10 5.23
C LEU A 37 -17.46 -18.88 6.53
N LYS A 38 -16.74 -19.03 7.62
CA LYS A 38 -17.24 -18.79 8.96
C LYS A 38 -16.95 -17.35 9.37
N THR A 39 -17.94 -16.68 9.95
CA THR A 39 -17.76 -15.33 10.52
C THR A 39 -16.84 -15.40 11.74
N LEU A 40 -15.77 -14.62 11.72
CA LEU A 40 -14.79 -14.54 12.81
C LEU A 40 -15.32 -13.67 13.96
N GLN A 41 -15.86 -12.51 13.61
CA GLN A 41 -16.53 -11.55 14.49
C GLN A 41 -17.41 -10.63 13.65
N VAL A 42 -18.34 -9.92 14.29
CA VAL A 42 -18.94 -8.73 13.69
C VAL A 42 -18.05 -7.50 13.92
N ALA A 43 -18.24 -6.47 13.10
CA ALA A 43 -17.44 -5.24 13.13
C ALA A 43 -17.40 -4.57 14.52
N ASP A 44 -18.52 -4.53 15.23
CA ASP A 44 -18.60 -4.18 16.66
C ASP A 44 -18.63 -5.47 17.51
N PRO A 45 -17.54 -5.81 18.22
CA PRO A 45 -17.46 -7.03 19.02
C PRO A 45 -18.53 -7.15 20.12
N SER A 46 -19.15 -6.05 20.54
CA SER A 46 -20.25 -6.10 21.52
C SER A 46 -21.50 -6.80 20.98
N LEU A 47 -21.65 -6.87 19.65
CA LEU A 47 -22.76 -7.52 18.96
C LEU A 47 -22.48 -9.01 18.64
N ASN A 48 -21.29 -9.53 18.96
CA ASN A 48 -20.92 -10.92 18.67
C ASN A 48 -21.89 -11.96 19.26
N ALA A 49 -22.48 -11.68 20.42
CA ALA A 49 -23.45 -12.59 21.06
C ALA A 49 -24.76 -12.74 20.26
N GLN A 50 -25.04 -11.81 19.34
CA GLN A 50 -26.23 -11.79 18.50
C GLN A 50 -25.97 -12.40 17.11
N ALA A 51 -24.70 -12.64 16.76
CA ALA A 51 -24.28 -13.15 15.46
C ALA A 51 -24.04 -14.67 15.49
N ASP A 52 -24.35 -15.34 14.38
CA ASP A 52 -23.95 -16.73 14.19
C ASP A 52 -22.49 -16.81 13.77
N LEU A 53 -21.61 -17.00 14.75
CA LEU A 53 -20.18 -17.19 14.57
C LEU A 53 -19.79 -18.67 14.50
N LYS A 54 -20.72 -19.61 14.29
CA LYS A 54 -20.43 -21.05 14.27
C LYS A 54 -20.65 -21.67 12.91
N SER A 55 -21.73 -21.31 12.23
CA SER A 55 -22.02 -21.83 10.89
C SER A 55 -21.12 -21.22 9.83
N GLU A 56 -20.93 -21.95 8.74
CA GLU A 56 -20.34 -21.42 7.53
C GLU A 56 -21.48 -20.92 6.62
N LYS A 57 -21.32 -19.70 6.11
CA LYS A 57 -22.27 -19.07 5.19
C LYS A 57 -21.59 -18.87 3.84
N GLU A 58 -22.38 -18.90 2.79
CA GLU A 58 -21.95 -18.48 1.46
C GLU A 58 -21.84 -16.96 1.40
N GLY A 59 -21.19 -16.43 0.36
CA GLY A 59 -21.06 -14.99 0.12
C GLY A 59 -22.37 -14.33 -0.37
N PRO A 60 -22.30 -13.22 -1.12
CA PRO A 60 -21.11 -12.63 -1.74
C PRO A 60 -20.17 -11.98 -0.73
N TYR A 61 -18.89 -11.87 -1.10
CA TYR A 61 -17.85 -11.25 -0.28
C TYR A 61 -17.33 -9.99 -0.93
N TRP A 62 -16.83 -9.07 -0.11
CA TRP A 62 -16.13 -7.88 -0.52
C TRP A 62 -14.95 -7.62 0.42
N SER A 63 -14.10 -6.65 0.08
CA SER A 63 -12.88 -6.40 0.83
C SER A 63 -12.46 -4.94 0.86
N LEU A 64 -11.91 -4.57 2.02
CA LEU A 64 -11.29 -3.28 2.28
C LEU A 64 -9.82 -3.52 2.62
N MET A 65 -8.93 -2.80 1.94
CA MET A 65 -7.51 -2.73 2.30
C MET A 65 -7.23 -1.37 2.93
N LEU A 66 -6.65 -1.38 4.11
CA LEU A 66 -6.39 -0.20 4.91
C LEU A 66 -4.89 0.06 4.99
N GLU A 67 -4.49 1.34 5.02
CA GLU A 67 -3.10 1.74 5.23
C GLU A 67 -2.99 2.70 6.41
N VAL A 68 -2.11 2.34 7.36
CA VAL A 68 -1.83 3.10 8.58
C VAL A 68 -0.35 3.46 8.60
N CYS A 69 -0.04 4.72 8.90
CA CYS A 69 1.33 5.22 8.97
C CYS A 69 1.86 5.11 10.40
N GLN A 70 3.11 4.65 10.55
CA GLN A 70 3.82 4.59 11.82
C GLN A 70 5.19 5.27 11.67
N SER A 71 5.56 6.11 12.63
CA SER A 71 6.89 6.71 12.74
C SER A 71 7.21 7.01 14.20
N LYS A 72 8.42 7.51 14.48
CA LYS A 72 8.77 8.00 15.83
C LYS A 72 7.85 9.14 16.30
N MET A 73 7.34 9.95 15.37
CA MET A 73 6.45 11.08 15.66
C MET A 73 4.97 10.69 15.66
N ARG A 74 4.63 9.53 15.09
CA ARG A 74 3.28 8.97 15.04
C ARG A 74 3.35 7.48 15.44
N PRO A 75 3.44 7.17 16.74
CA PRO A 75 3.42 5.78 17.19
C PRO A 75 2.05 5.15 16.92
N VAL A 76 2.03 3.83 16.82
CA VAL A 76 0.82 3.02 16.61
C VAL A 76 0.76 1.97 17.71
N ASP A 77 -0.41 1.81 18.31
CA ASP A 77 -0.69 0.72 19.26
C ASP A 77 -0.95 -0.58 18.49
N GLU A 78 0.13 -1.28 18.14
CA GLU A 78 0.08 -2.49 17.30
C GLU A 78 -0.85 -3.59 17.85
N PRO A 79 -0.88 -3.89 19.17
CA PRO A 79 -1.85 -4.83 19.75
C PRO A 79 -3.33 -4.48 19.49
N ASN A 80 -3.69 -3.20 19.47
CA ASN A 80 -5.08 -2.75 19.29
C ASN A 80 -5.41 -2.28 17.87
N LEU A 81 -4.43 -2.22 16.97
CA LEU A 81 -4.57 -1.65 15.63
C LEU A 81 -5.75 -2.19 14.82
N ILE A 82 -5.99 -3.51 14.86
CA ILE A 82 -7.11 -4.13 14.15
C ILE A 82 -8.45 -3.67 14.73
N LYS A 83 -8.57 -3.63 16.06
CA LYS A 83 -9.77 -3.18 16.76
C LYS A 83 -10.05 -1.71 16.46
N ASP A 84 -9.02 -0.87 16.51
CA ASP A 84 -9.13 0.56 16.21
C ASP A 84 -9.46 0.81 14.74
N SER A 85 -8.95 -0.02 13.83
CA SER A 85 -9.27 0.04 12.41
C SER A 85 -10.73 -0.33 12.13
N LEU A 86 -11.27 -1.39 12.76
CA LEU A 86 -12.68 -1.75 12.63
C LEU A 86 -13.59 -0.65 13.18
N LYS A 87 -13.24 -0.07 14.33
CA LYS A 87 -13.95 1.09 14.88
C LYS A 87 -13.90 2.29 13.92
N GLY A 88 -12.74 2.58 13.34
CA GLY A 88 -12.59 3.64 12.35
C GLY A 88 -13.44 3.42 11.09
N LEU A 89 -13.56 2.17 10.62
CA LEU A 89 -14.45 1.83 9.50
C LEU A 89 -15.93 2.05 9.84
N ILE A 90 -16.34 1.81 11.08
CA ILE A 90 -17.71 2.11 11.54
C ILE A 90 -17.92 3.62 11.63
N ASN A 91 -16.99 4.35 12.26
CA ASN A 91 -17.07 5.81 12.43
C ASN A 91 -17.22 6.52 11.07
N THR A 92 -16.45 6.06 10.08
CA THR A 92 -16.44 6.60 8.72
C THR A 92 -17.57 6.04 7.83
N GLN A 93 -18.49 5.24 8.39
CA GLN A 93 -19.62 4.62 7.68
C GLN A 93 -19.21 3.75 6.49
N MET A 94 -17.97 3.24 6.52
CA MET A 94 -17.48 2.28 5.54
C MET A 94 -18.08 0.89 5.79
N ILE A 95 -18.33 0.52 7.04
CA ILE A 95 -19.00 -0.73 7.41
C ILE A 95 -20.08 -0.47 8.46
N GLU A 96 -21.14 -1.27 8.43
CA GLU A 96 -22.15 -1.26 9.50
C GLU A 96 -21.61 -1.98 10.75
N PRO A 97 -22.06 -1.63 11.97
CA PRO A 97 -21.60 -2.28 13.21
C PRO A 97 -21.82 -3.81 13.24
N ASN A 98 -22.84 -4.30 12.56
CA ASN A 98 -23.18 -5.71 12.46
C ASN A 98 -22.57 -6.43 11.24
N ALA A 99 -21.72 -5.76 10.46
CA ALA A 99 -21.07 -6.36 9.30
C ALA A 99 -20.23 -7.59 9.71
N GLU A 100 -20.33 -8.68 8.95
CA GLU A 100 -19.73 -9.96 9.30
C GLU A 100 -18.29 -10.03 8.78
N ILE A 101 -17.30 -10.03 9.68
CA ILE A 101 -15.88 -10.09 9.32
C ILE A 101 -15.46 -11.55 9.20
N VAL A 102 -15.12 -11.97 7.98
CA VAL A 102 -14.82 -13.37 7.65
C VAL A 102 -13.32 -13.61 7.44
N SER A 103 -12.52 -12.56 7.22
CA SER A 103 -11.06 -12.66 7.18
C SER A 103 -10.40 -11.36 7.63
N ILE A 104 -9.33 -11.49 8.41
CA ILE A 104 -8.48 -10.37 8.82
C ILE A 104 -7.04 -10.71 8.45
N TYR A 105 -6.36 -9.75 7.84
CA TYR A 105 -4.96 -9.81 7.54
C TYR A 105 -4.30 -8.55 8.10
N HIS A 106 -3.12 -8.71 8.70
CA HIS A 106 -2.26 -7.62 9.11
C HIS A 106 -0.81 -7.95 8.79
N ARG A 107 -0.10 -7.00 8.20
CA ARG A 107 1.36 -7.06 8.05
C ARG A 107 1.94 -5.66 8.13
N LYS A 108 3.03 -5.57 8.86
CA LYS A 108 3.84 -4.38 9.01
C LYS A 108 5.01 -4.42 8.03
N PHE A 109 5.32 -3.26 7.45
CA PHE A 109 6.53 -3.04 6.68
C PHE A 109 7.33 -1.93 7.35
N ASP A 110 8.55 -2.23 7.82
CA ASP A 110 9.38 -1.24 8.50
C ASP A 110 9.75 -0.07 7.59
N HIS A 111 9.98 -0.37 6.31
CA HIS A 111 10.24 0.62 5.27
C HIS A 111 9.02 0.74 4.36
N GLY A 112 8.10 1.65 4.71
CA GLY A 112 6.88 1.92 3.95
C GLY A 112 7.03 3.05 2.92
N TYR A 113 7.45 4.23 3.38
CA TYR A 113 7.62 5.44 2.54
C TYR A 113 9.01 6.07 2.73
N PRO A 114 9.73 6.37 1.64
CA PRO A 114 10.91 7.23 1.71
C PRO A 114 10.46 8.68 1.89
N THR A 115 10.56 9.21 3.11
CA THR A 115 10.03 10.54 3.43
C THR A 115 10.81 11.64 2.71
N PRO A 116 10.16 12.55 1.96
CA PRO A 116 10.81 13.69 1.32
C PRO A 116 11.11 14.81 2.34
N SER A 117 12.03 14.55 3.29
CA SER A 117 12.43 15.55 4.28
C SER A 117 13.26 16.68 3.65
N LEU A 118 13.36 17.82 4.34
CA LEU A 118 14.11 18.98 3.87
C LEU A 118 15.61 18.65 3.67
N GLU A 119 16.12 17.71 4.45
CA GLU A 119 17.52 17.29 4.47
C GLU A 119 17.83 16.18 3.46
N ARG A 120 16.80 15.56 2.85
CA ARG A 120 16.95 14.39 1.99
C ARG A 120 17.97 14.64 0.86
N GLU A 121 17.80 15.72 0.10
CA GLU A 121 18.62 15.95 -1.10
C GLU A 121 20.08 16.26 -0.79
N SER A 122 20.38 16.96 0.31
CA SER A 122 21.77 17.24 0.67
C SER A 122 22.53 15.96 1.04
N GLN A 123 21.84 15.00 1.67
CA GLN A 123 22.38 13.68 1.99
C GLN A 123 22.56 12.83 0.73
N LEU A 124 21.53 12.73 -0.12
CA LEU A 124 21.58 11.90 -1.33
C LEU A 124 22.63 12.38 -2.35
N LYS A 125 22.82 13.70 -2.49
CA LYS A 125 23.89 14.29 -3.33
C LYS A 125 25.30 13.94 -2.86
N THR A 126 25.47 13.56 -1.59
CA THR A 126 26.75 13.10 -1.06
C THR A 126 26.87 11.58 -1.16
N LEU A 127 25.81 10.86 -0.80
CA LEU A 127 25.84 9.40 -0.66
C LEU A 127 25.85 8.67 -2.01
N LEU A 128 24.94 9.02 -2.93
CA LEU A 128 24.78 8.28 -4.18
C LEU A 128 26.02 8.38 -5.09
N PRO A 129 26.64 9.56 -5.29
CA PRO A 129 27.89 9.66 -6.05
C PRO A 129 29.04 8.92 -5.36
N ALA A 130 29.15 9.00 -4.02
CA ALA A 130 30.20 8.27 -3.30
C ALA A 130 30.07 6.74 -3.48
N LEU A 131 28.86 6.19 -3.43
CA LEU A 131 28.59 4.78 -3.70
C LEU A 131 28.98 4.38 -5.13
N GLN A 132 28.62 5.20 -6.11
CA GLN A 132 28.88 4.92 -7.52
C GLN A 132 30.35 5.08 -7.88
N GLU A 133 30.96 6.24 -7.60
CA GLU A 133 32.31 6.58 -8.05
C GLU A 133 33.41 5.83 -7.30
N LYS A 134 33.24 5.63 -5.99
CA LYS A 134 34.29 5.00 -5.16
C LYS A 134 34.16 3.49 -5.07
N TYR A 135 32.93 2.98 -5.13
CA TYR A 135 32.65 1.57 -4.85
C TYR A 135 32.01 0.83 -6.03
N GLY A 136 31.65 1.53 -7.12
CA GLY A 136 30.98 0.92 -8.26
C GLY A 136 29.58 0.40 -7.92
N ILE A 137 28.87 1.05 -6.99
CA ILE A 137 27.56 0.61 -6.51
C ILE A 137 26.45 1.57 -6.99
N TRP A 138 25.54 1.05 -7.82
CA TRP A 138 24.32 1.74 -8.24
C TRP A 138 23.16 1.44 -7.27
N SER A 139 23.09 2.17 -6.17
CA SER A 139 21.96 2.07 -5.24
C SER A 139 20.71 2.73 -5.84
N ARG A 140 19.67 1.94 -6.15
CA ARG A 140 18.50 2.33 -6.94
C ARG A 140 17.18 1.75 -6.42
N GLY A 141 16.05 2.33 -6.84
CA GLY A 141 14.70 1.91 -6.47
C GLY A 141 14.15 2.63 -5.23
N ARG A 142 12.90 2.31 -4.83
CA ARG A 142 12.13 3.02 -3.79
C ARG A 142 12.93 3.43 -2.54
N PHE A 143 13.71 2.50 -1.98
CA PHE A 143 14.56 2.77 -0.81
C PHE A 143 16.06 2.82 -1.13
N GLY A 144 16.46 2.44 -2.35
CA GLY A 144 17.86 2.53 -2.78
C GLY A 144 18.26 3.94 -3.20
N SER A 145 17.40 4.63 -3.95
CA SER A 145 17.57 6.05 -4.29
C SER A 145 16.81 6.99 -3.35
N TYR A 146 15.84 6.48 -2.59
CA TYR A 146 15.10 7.22 -1.56
C TYR A 146 14.32 8.45 -2.07
N ARG A 147 13.99 8.51 -3.37
CA ARG A 147 13.18 9.58 -3.98
C ARG A 147 11.76 9.09 -4.24
N TYR A 148 10.81 9.51 -3.40
CA TYR A 148 9.41 9.07 -3.47
C TYR A 148 8.74 9.40 -4.81
N GLU A 149 9.03 10.57 -5.36
CA GLU A 149 8.51 11.11 -6.62
C GLU A 149 8.81 10.22 -7.85
N VAL A 150 9.75 9.28 -7.73
CA VAL A 150 10.12 8.30 -8.76
C VAL A 150 10.23 6.89 -8.16
N ALA A 151 9.32 6.56 -7.24
CA ALA A 151 9.33 5.31 -6.49
C ALA A 151 8.08 4.42 -6.64
N ASN A 152 7.24 4.69 -7.64
CA ASN A 152 6.18 3.75 -8.03
C ASN A 152 6.80 2.56 -8.78
N GLN A 153 5.96 1.59 -9.14
CA GLN A 153 6.40 0.32 -9.74
C GLN A 153 7.11 0.53 -11.09
N ASP A 154 6.50 1.34 -11.94
CA ASP A 154 7.02 1.77 -13.24
C ASP A 154 8.38 2.46 -13.09
N HIS A 155 8.47 3.45 -12.21
CA HIS A 155 9.70 4.18 -11.95
C HIS A 155 10.80 3.28 -11.40
N SER A 156 10.48 2.45 -10.39
CA SER A 156 11.47 1.56 -9.79
C SER A 156 12.01 0.55 -10.80
N CYS A 157 11.16 0.07 -11.71
CA CYS A 157 11.56 -0.76 -12.83
C CYS A 157 12.50 0.01 -13.78
N MET A 158 12.10 1.20 -14.21
CA MET A 158 12.87 2.00 -15.16
C MET A 158 14.20 2.50 -14.59
N ILE A 159 14.29 2.83 -13.30
CA ILE A 159 15.58 3.15 -12.66
C ILE A 159 16.53 1.94 -12.75
N GLY A 160 16.02 0.71 -12.60
CA GLY A 160 16.84 -0.49 -12.79
C GLY A 160 17.34 -0.64 -14.23
N VAL A 161 16.47 -0.42 -15.21
CA VAL A 161 16.81 -0.45 -16.65
C VAL A 161 17.87 0.62 -16.97
N GLU A 162 17.61 1.87 -16.58
CA GLU A 162 18.51 3.00 -16.84
C GLU A 162 19.86 2.85 -16.14
N ALA A 163 19.90 2.23 -14.95
CA ALA A 163 21.16 1.94 -14.27
C ALA A 163 22.02 0.93 -15.05
N VAL A 164 21.42 -0.11 -15.63
CA VAL A 164 22.13 -1.07 -16.47
C VAL A 164 22.64 -0.40 -17.75
N ASP A 165 21.81 0.42 -18.40
CA ASP A 165 22.22 1.16 -19.60
C ASP A 165 23.34 2.18 -19.28
N ASN A 166 23.29 2.81 -18.10
CA ASN A 166 24.36 3.70 -17.63
C ASN A 166 25.67 2.95 -17.45
N ILE A 167 25.65 1.75 -16.86
CA ILE A 167 26.84 0.91 -16.65
C ILE A 167 27.44 0.46 -17.99
N LEU A 168 26.62 0.05 -18.96
CA LEU A 168 27.08 -0.54 -20.21
C LEU A 168 27.43 0.49 -21.28
N PHE A 169 26.67 1.59 -21.35
CA PHE A 169 26.70 2.53 -22.46
C PHE A 169 26.93 3.98 -22.04
N GLY A 170 26.99 4.27 -20.73
CA GLY A 170 27.15 5.63 -20.22
C GLY A 170 25.93 6.53 -20.42
N THR A 171 24.75 5.95 -20.65
CA THR A 171 23.51 6.72 -20.84
C THR A 171 23.09 7.42 -19.55
N PRO A 172 22.49 8.63 -19.62
CA PRO A 172 21.96 9.31 -18.44
C PRO A 172 20.80 8.55 -17.77
N GLU A 173 20.77 8.53 -16.43
CA GLU A 173 19.67 7.99 -15.63
C GLU A 173 18.59 9.06 -15.41
N MET A 174 17.69 9.19 -16.39
CA MET A 174 16.65 10.23 -16.42
C MET A 174 15.62 10.07 -15.31
N THR A 175 15.14 8.85 -15.05
CA THR A 175 14.16 8.58 -13.98
C THR A 175 14.75 8.85 -12.61
N LEU A 176 16.05 8.67 -12.40
CA LEU A 176 16.68 9.03 -11.14
C LEU A 176 16.76 10.55 -10.95
N ASN A 177 17.19 11.28 -11.98
CA ASN A 177 17.66 12.67 -11.82
C ASN A 177 16.66 13.74 -12.28
N GLU A 178 15.73 13.40 -13.16
CA GLU A 178 14.84 14.35 -13.84
C GLU A 178 13.37 13.98 -13.63
N ALA A 179 12.93 13.99 -12.36
CA ALA A 179 11.59 13.57 -11.94
C ALA A 179 10.46 14.31 -12.69
N ASP A 180 10.58 15.63 -12.87
CA ASP A 180 9.59 16.43 -13.57
C ASP A 180 9.51 16.07 -15.06
N TRP A 181 10.67 15.81 -15.68
CA TRP A 181 10.73 15.40 -17.07
C TRP A 181 10.11 14.01 -17.25
N VAL A 182 10.37 13.06 -16.34
CA VAL A 182 9.82 11.72 -16.48
C VAL A 182 8.32 11.64 -16.25
N ASN A 183 7.78 12.52 -15.41
CA ASN A 183 6.36 12.58 -15.07
C ASN A 183 5.55 13.49 -16.02
N GLY A 184 6.22 14.34 -16.82
CA GLY A 184 5.58 15.43 -17.56
C GLY A 184 5.03 15.11 -18.96
N GLY A 185 5.19 13.89 -19.49
CA GLY A 185 4.74 13.60 -20.86
C GLY A 185 4.55 12.12 -21.20
N PRO A 186 3.80 11.81 -22.29
CA PRO A 186 3.61 10.44 -22.75
C PRO A 186 4.95 9.86 -23.22
N LYS A 187 5.46 8.89 -22.47
CA LYS A 187 6.68 8.19 -22.84
C LYS A 187 6.39 6.98 -23.70
N GLN A 188 7.22 6.78 -24.72
CA GLN A 188 7.29 5.51 -25.42
C GLN A 188 8.01 4.52 -24.48
N CYS A 189 7.24 3.77 -23.69
CA CYS A 189 7.78 2.83 -22.72
C CYS A 189 8.49 1.67 -23.46
N LEU A 190 9.74 1.39 -23.07
CA LEU A 190 10.55 0.30 -23.64
C LEU A 190 10.30 -1.05 -22.96
N LEU A 191 9.55 -1.14 -21.85
CA LEU A 191 9.25 -2.41 -21.20
C LEU A 191 7.86 -2.50 -20.58
N CYS A 192 7.28 -3.69 -20.75
CA CYS A 192 5.93 -4.11 -20.36
C CYS A 192 6.04 -5.03 -19.11
N CYS A 193 5.04 -4.94 -18.21
CA CYS A 193 4.73 -5.84 -17.09
C CYS A 193 5.50 -5.71 -15.76
N ALA A 194 4.79 -5.31 -14.70
CA ALA A 194 4.92 -5.90 -13.36
C ALA A 194 3.61 -5.72 -12.55
N THR A 195 3.15 -6.80 -11.90
CA THR A 195 1.99 -6.85 -10.98
C THR A 195 2.48 -7.10 -9.55
N VAL A 196 1.83 -6.48 -8.55
CA VAL A 196 2.25 -6.44 -7.13
C VAL A 196 1.33 -7.29 -6.22
N PRO A 197 1.86 -7.95 -5.16
CA PRO A 197 1.05 -8.68 -4.17
C PRO A 197 0.56 -7.76 -3.02
N VAL A 198 -0.64 -8.05 -2.50
CA VAL A 198 -1.42 -7.21 -1.56
C VAL A 198 -1.95 -8.00 -0.34
N ILE A 199 -2.09 -7.27 0.77
CA ILE A 199 -2.65 -7.57 2.09
C ILE A 199 -4.18 -7.42 2.07
N HIS A 200 -4.94 -8.42 2.53
CA HIS A 200 -6.37 -8.54 2.21
C HIS A 200 -7.26 -8.80 3.44
N ILE A 201 -8.23 -7.92 3.72
CA ILE A 201 -9.27 -8.13 4.75
C ILE A 201 -10.61 -8.34 4.04
N LEU A 202 -11.27 -9.46 4.33
CA LEU A 202 -12.52 -9.88 3.69
C LEU A 202 -13.69 -9.66 4.66
N ALA A 203 -14.73 -8.97 4.18
CA ALA A 203 -15.97 -8.72 4.90
C ALA A 203 -17.17 -9.22 4.08
N GLN A 204 -18.23 -9.59 4.79
CA GLN A 204 -19.53 -9.99 4.28
C GLN A 204 -20.56 -8.90 4.59
#